data_AF-A0A8H3G9S7-F1
#
_entry.id   AF-A0A8H3G9S7-F1
#
_cell.length_a   1.000
_cell.length_b   1.000
_cell.length_c   1.000
_cell.angle_alpha   90.00
_cell.angle_beta   90.00
_cell.angle_gamma   90.00
#
_symmetry.space_group_name_H-M   'P 1'
#
loop_
_entity.id
_entity.type
_entity.pdbx_description
1 polymer ?
#
loop_
_entity_poly.entity_id
_entity_poly.type
_entity_poly.pdbx_seq_one_letter_code
_entity_poly.pdbx_strand_id
1 'polypeptide(L)'
;MTLILHSIAPGSYRTVVNLTQQSHLYGPGGSASGPETEALALQLEGINIDILVLDRSTITNHDLRLILRAMPTIQTLYILERSIGSKTSQNLVRPIESSVGSDNVRFPKIHTLYLWDCYLNARDDPNLDKFKEMVISHGIQELGLRGGMATPMLVQSSPIVLFDDPEADQYTTPIKEWLRDNVPQFKMIKELNDLPHYNRQEKFWQLW
;
A
#
# COMPACT_ATOMS: atom_id res chain seq x y z
N MET A 1 -15.44 22.13 -1.23
CA MET A 1 -15.76 20.70 -1.47
C MET A 1 -16.46 20.02 -0.29
N THR A 2 -16.26 20.50 0.94
CA THR A 2 -16.84 19.92 2.17
C THR A 2 -18.36 19.75 2.13
N LEU A 3 -19.10 20.70 1.54
CA LEU A 3 -20.58 20.67 1.48
C LEU A 3 -21.18 19.57 0.61
N ILE A 4 -20.52 19.13 -0.46
CA ILE A 4 -21.07 18.12 -1.38
C ILE A 4 -20.98 16.72 -0.75
N LEU A 5 -19.85 16.40 -0.12
CA LEU A 5 -19.65 15.08 0.51
C LEU A 5 -20.61 14.84 1.70
N HIS A 6 -20.98 15.89 2.44
CA HIS A 6 -21.95 15.76 3.54
C HIS A 6 -23.39 15.52 3.08
N SER A 7 -23.70 15.77 1.80
CA SER A 7 -25.03 15.54 1.24
C SER A 7 -25.26 14.11 0.74
N ILE A 8 -24.20 13.30 0.68
CA ILE A 8 -24.27 11.91 0.24
C ILE A 8 -24.34 11.02 1.48
N ALA A 9 -25.25 10.04 1.50
CA ALA A 9 -25.41 9.14 2.64
C ALA A 9 -24.09 8.37 2.90
N PRO A 10 -23.57 8.37 4.14
CA PRO A 10 -22.37 7.61 4.47
C PRO A 10 -22.51 6.13 4.05
N GLY A 11 -21.50 5.60 3.37
CA GLY A 11 -21.48 4.22 2.87
C GLY A 11 -22.20 3.97 1.54
N SER A 12 -22.82 5.00 0.94
CA SER A 12 -23.40 4.91 -0.43
C SER A 12 -22.38 5.17 -1.54
N TYR A 13 -21.16 5.52 -1.18
CA TYR A 13 -20.05 5.76 -2.10
C TYR A 13 -18.74 5.29 -1.47
N ARG A 14 -17.72 5.10 -2.32
CA ARG A 14 -16.33 4.90 -1.88
C ARG A 14 -15.48 6.11 -2.27
N THR A 15 -14.68 6.58 -1.32
CA THR A 15 -13.72 7.66 -1.55
C THR A 15 -12.34 7.09 -1.85
N VAL A 16 -11.75 7.53 -2.97
CA VAL A 16 -10.41 7.12 -3.40
C VAL A 16 -9.44 8.30 -3.33
N VAL A 17 -8.29 8.09 -2.68
CA VAL A 17 -7.17 9.03 -2.69
C VAL A 17 -5.98 8.45 -3.43
N ASN A 18 -5.54 9.17 -4.46
CA ASN A 18 -4.37 8.84 -5.26
C ASN A 18 -3.20 9.74 -4.87
N LEU A 19 -2.24 9.21 -4.10
CA LEU A 19 -0.97 9.87 -3.79
C LEU A 19 0.13 9.35 -4.71
N THR A 20 0.06 9.79 -5.96
CA THR A 20 0.96 9.35 -7.04
C THR A 20 2.02 10.40 -7.36
N GLN A 21 3.11 10.07 -8.07
CA GLN A 21 4.07 11.07 -8.56
C GLN A 21 3.41 12.18 -9.40
N GLN A 22 2.30 11.84 -10.06
CA GLN A 22 1.53 12.79 -10.88
C GLN A 22 0.56 13.64 -10.06
N SER A 23 0.31 13.29 -8.79
CA SER A 23 -0.41 14.16 -7.89
C SER A 23 0.49 15.36 -7.59
N HIS A 24 0.19 16.51 -8.20
CA HIS A 24 0.92 17.78 -8.04
C HIS A 24 0.86 18.36 -6.61
N LEU A 25 0.58 17.54 -5.60
CA LEU A 25 0.61 17.92 -4.19
C LEU A 25 2.01 18.41 -3.79
N TYR A 26 3.03 17.94 -4.49
CA TYR A 26 4.41 18.38 -4.37
C TYR A 26 4.78 19.05 -5.70
N GLY A 27 5.23 20.31 -5.65
CA GLY A 27 5.59 21.08 -6.85
C GLY A 27 6.60 20.35 -7.75
N PRO A 28 6.81 20.80 -9.01
CA PRO A 28 7.71 20.14 -9.94
C PRO A 28 9.12 20.00 -9.34
N GLY A 29 9.52 18.77 -9.03
CA GLY A 29 10.83 18.44 -8.44
C GLY A 29 10.89 18.35 -6.91
N GLY A 30 9.76 18.52 -6.21
CA GLY A 30 9.69 18.39 -4.75
C GLY A 30 9.74 16.94 -4.28
N SER A 31 10.80 16.54 -3.58
CA SER A 31 10.68 15.45 -2.61
C SER A 31 9.76 15.95 -1.50
N ALA A 32 8.73 15.17 -1.13
CA ALA A 32 7.95 15.45 0.07
C ALA A 32 8.93 15.56 1.24
N SER A 33 9.09 16.76 1.77
CA SER A 33 9.82 16.96 3.02
C SER A 33 8.85 16.72 4.16
N GLY A 34 9.31 16.22 5.31
CA GLY A 34 8.46 15.91 6.48
C GLY A 34 7.36 16.95 6.79
N PRO A 35 7.64 18.27 6.74
CA PRO A 35 6.62 19.30 6.98
C PRO A 35 5.43 19.29 6.00
N GLU A 36 5.65 18.93 4.74
CA GLU A 36 4.59 18.87 3.72
C GLU A 36 3.70 17.63 3.91
N THR A 37 4.29 16.51 4.34
CA THR A 37 3.55 15.29 4.70
C THR A 37 2.67 15.53 5.92
N GLU A 38 3.19 16.17 6.97
CA GLU A 38 2.40 16.49 8.16
C GLU A 38 1.21 17.40 7.82
N ALA A 39 1.43 18.42 6.99
CA ALA A 39 0.36 19.28 6.51
C ALA A 39 -0.69 18.48 5.70
N LEU A 40 -0.27 17.56 4.84
CA LEU A 40 -1.17 16.68 4.11
C LEU A 40 -1.97 15.76 5.06
N ALA A 41 -1.31 15.15 6.05
CA ALA A 41 -1.96 14.31 7.04
C ALA A 41 -3.05 15.09 7.80
N LEU A 42 -2.76 16.33 8.21
CA LEU A 42 -3.75 17.22 8.85
C LEU A 42 -4.91 17.56 7.91
N GLN A 43 -4.67 17.73 6.62
CA GLN A 43 -5.73 18.01 5.64
C GLN A 43 -6.63 16.79 5.38
N LEU A 44 -6.08 15.58 5.49
CA LEU A 44 -6.82 14.33 5.31
C LEU A 44 -7.53 13.87 6.59
N GLU A 45 -7.15 14.42 7.75
CA GLU A 45 -7.74 14.06 9.04
C GLU A 45 -9.25 14.33 9.05
N GLY A 46 -10.02 13.31 9.45
CA GLY A 46 -11.49 13.38 9.51
C GLY A 46 -12.21 13.17 8.18
N ILE A 47 -11.48 12.96 7.07
CA ILE A 47 -12.09 12.56 5.80
C ILE A 47 -12.23 11.04 5.76
N ASN A 48 -13.42 10.56 5.40
CA ASN A 48 -13.66 9.12 5.18
C ASN A 48 -13.08 8.70 3.83
N ILE A 49 -11.97 7.97 3.86
CA ILE A 49 -11.22 7.52 2.70
C ILE A 49 -11.17 6.00 2.75
N ASP A 50 -11.81 5.34 1.79
CA ASP A 50 -11.93 3.88 1.76
C ASP A 50 -10.73 3.23 1.07
N ILE A 51 -10.18 3.92 0.07
CA ILE A 51 -9.13 3.41 -0.81
C ILE A 51 -7.99 4.42 -0.88
N LEU A 52 -6.78 3.95 -0.59
CA LEU A 52 -5.54 4.69 -0.80
C LEU A 52 -4.72 4.04 -1.91
N VAL A 53 -4.24 4.85 -2.86
CA VAL A 53 -3.34 4.42 -3.93
C VAL A 53 -2.01 5.16 -3.80
N LEU A 54 -0.93 4.40 -3.74
CA LEU A 54 0.45 4.86 -3.67
C LEU A 54 1.21 4.32 -4.90
N ASP A 55 1.97 5.16 -5.58
CA ASP A 55 2.88 4.71 -6.65
C ASP A 55 4.36 4.96 -6.28
N ARG A 56 5.26 5.14 -7.26
CA ARG A 56 6.64 5.65 -7.08
C ARG A 56 6.76 7.02 -6.36
N SER A 57 5.72 7.50 -5.70
CA SER A 57 5.67 8.75 -4.96
C SER A 57 6.87 8.92 -4.03
N THR A 58 7.20 10.17 -3.70
CA THR A 58 8.33 10.52 -2.82
C THR A 58 8.03 10.30 -1.34
N ILE A 59 6.85 9.75 -1.01
CA ILE A 59 6.41 9.48 0.36
C ILE A 59 7.38 8.49 1.01
N THR A 60 8.11 8.96 2.03
CA THR A 60 9.03 8.10 2.77
C THR A 60 8.26 7.05 3.59
N ASN A 61 8.94 6.01 4.06
CA ASN A 61 8.30 5.00 4.90
C ASN A 61 7.76 5.57 6.22
N HIS A 62 8.39 6.62 6.75
CA HIS A 62 7.91 7.31 7.94
C HIS A 62 6.61 8.09 7.64
N ASP A 63 6.63 8.84 6.54
CA ASP A 63 5.50 9.63 6.06
C ASP A 63 4.28 8.77 5.75
N LEU A 64 4.50 7.58 5.18
CA LEU A 64 3.45 6.60 4.93
C LEU A 64 2.69 6.25 6.21
N ARG A 65 3.40 6.05 7.32
CA ARG A 65 2.77 5.73 8.61
C ARG A 65 1.96 6.90 9.16
N LEU A 66 2.45 8.13 9.01
CA LEU A 66 1.73 9.34 9.40
C LEU A 66 0.44 9.52 8.59
N ILE A 67 0.54 9.36 7.27
CA ILE A 67 -0.59 9.45 6.34
C ILE A 67 -1.66 8.40 6.68
N LEU A 68 -1.26 7.15 6.92
CA LEU A 68 -2.22 6.09 7.29
C LEU A 68 -2.94 6.41 8.59
N ARG A 69 -2.25 6.95 9.60
CA ARG A 69 -2.89 7.37 10.88
C ARG A 69 -3.90 8.49 10.72
N ALA A 70 -3.75 9.36 9.73
CA ALA A 70 -4.72 10.41 9.44
C ALA A 70 -6.01 9.87 8.81
N MET A 71 -5.96 8.66 8.23
CA MET A 71 -7.05 8.05 7.47
C MET A 71 -7.42 6.67 8.02
N PRO A 72 -8.01 6.60 9.24
CA PRO A 72 -8.31 5.33 9.91
C PRO A 72 -9.36 4.49 9.18
N THR A 73 -10.12 5.08 8.25
CA THR A 73 -11.21 4.43 7.51
C THR A 73 -10.75 3.64 6.29
N ILE A 74 -9.46 3.70 5.94
CA ILE A 74 -8.92 2.96 4.78
C ILE A 74 -9.11 1.46 4.99
N GLN A 75 -9.70 0.82 3.98
CA GLN A 75 -9.88 -0.63 3.92
C GLN A 75 -9.09 -1.24 2.77
N THR A 76 -8.81 -0.47 1.70
CA THR A 76 -8.08 -0.94 0.53
C THR A 76 -6.81 -0.12 0.31
N LEU A 77 -5.68 -0.80 0.15
CA LEU A 77 -4.41 -0.17 -0.17
C LEU A 77 -3.86 -0.71 -1.49
N TYR A 78 -3.61 0.19 -2.43
CA TYR A 78 -2.84 -0.09 -3.64
C TYR A 78 -1.43 0.46 -3.48
N ILE A 79 -0.43 -0.36 -3.73
CA ILE A 79 0.97 0.04 -3.83
C ILE A 79 1.49 -0.39 -5.20
N LEU A 80 1.90 0.60 -5.99
CA LEU A 80 2.30 0.43 -7.37
C LEU A 80 3.78 0.77 -7.53
N GLU A 81 4.51 -0.04 -8.28
CA GLU A 81 5.85 0.26 -8.79
C GLU A 81 6.86 0.62 -7.67
N ARG A 82 6.70 0.04 -6.47
CA ARG A 82 7.53 0.32 -5.28
C ARG A 82 8.32 -0.91 -4.81
N SER A 83 9.47 -0.62 -4.23
CA SER A 83 10.23 -1.59 -3.43
C SER A 83 9.55 -1.80 -2.08
N ILE A 84 9.18 -3.04 -1.78
CA ILE A 84 8.64 -3.41 -0.48
C ILE A 84 9.75 -4.12 0.31
N GLY A 85 10.50 -3.35 1.10
CA GLY A 85 11.52 -3.86 2.03
C GLY A 85 11.05 -3.86 3.49
N SER A 86 11.88 -4.36 4.41
CA SER A 86 11.55 -4.45 5.84
C SER A 86 11.07 -3.13 6.42
N LYS A 87 11.73 -2.00 6.10
CA LYS A 87 11.30 -0.67 6.60
C LYS A 87 9.90 -0.31 6.12
N THR A 88 9.56 -0.61 4.87
CA THR A 88 8.22 -0.35 4.32
C THR A 88 7.20 -1.24 5.01
N SER A 89 7.46 -2.55 5.06
CA SER A 89 6.59 -3.53 5.73
C SER A 89 6.38 -3.19 7.21
N GLN A 90 7.44 -2.82 7.95
CA GLN A 90 7.37 -2.46 9.36
C GLN A 90 6.51 -1.22 9.63
N ASN A 91 6.57 -0.21 8.75
CA ASN A 91 5.72 0.98 8.88
C ASN A 91 4.26 0.71 8.51
N LEU A 92 4.02 -0.37 7.76
CA LEU A 92 2.70 -0.88 7.44
C LEU A 92 2.18 -1.88 8.47
N VAL A 93 2.97 -2.40 9.41
CA VAL A 93 2.44 -3.29 10.46
C VAL A 93 1.43 -2.52 11.30
N ARG A 94 0.21 -3.05 11.40
CA ARG A 94 -0.83 -2.50 12.27
C ARG A 94 -0.38 -2.64 13.73
N PRO A 95 -0.33 -1.55 14.50
CA PRO A 95 -0.06 -1.63 15.93
C PRO A 95 -1.13 -2.48 16.65
N ILE A 96 -0.69 -3.42 17.47
CA ILE A 96 -1.60 -4.18 18.35
C ILE A 96 -2.01 -3.25 19.50
N GLU A 97 -3.31 -3.21 19.81
CA GLU A 97 -3.98 -2.28 20.75
C GLU A 97 -3.57 -2.43 22.23
N SER A 98 -2.40 -3.00 22.51
CA SER A 98 -1.93 -3.38 23.85
C SER A 98 -1.42 -2.22 24.72
N SER A 99 -1.58 -0.95 24.31
CA SER A 99 -1.26 0.20 25.18
C SER A 99 -2.43 1.18 25.27
N VAL A 100 -3.13 1.09 26.41
CA VAL A 100 -4.15 2.04 26.87
C VAL A 100 -3.59 3.46 26.78
N GLY A 101 -4.16 4.28 25.90
CA GLY A 101 -3.81 5.70 25.74
C GLY A 101 -2.91 6.07 24.55
N SER A 102 -2.62 5.16 23.61
CA SER A 102 -1.75 5.48 22.46
C SER A 102 -2.53 5.79 21.18
N ASP A 103 -1.99 6.69 20.33
CA ASP A 103 -2.45 7.05 18.97
C ASP A 103 -2.59 5.85 18.00
N ASN A 104 -2.36 4.64 18.47
CA ASN A 104 -2.44 3.39 17.73
C ASN A 104 -3.88 3.01 17.34
N VAL A 105 -4.90 3.56 18.01
CA VAL A 105 -6.32 3.36 17.65
C VAL A 105 -6.65 3.94 16.27
N ARG A 106 -5.88 4.92 15.79
CA ARG A 106 -6.11 5.59 14.51
C ARG A 106 -5.47 4.90 13.30
N PHE A 107 -4.79 3.77 13.49
CA PHE A 107 -4.19 3.06 12.36
C PHE A 107 -5.23 2.23 11.60
N PRO A 108 -5.32 2.34 10.27
CA PRO A 108 -6.36 1.69 9.50
C PRO A 108 -6.24 0.17 9.55
N LYS A 109 -7.38 -0.51 9.50
CA LYS A 109 -7.42 -1.95 9.28
C LYS A 109 -7.63 -2.21 7.79
N ILE A 110 -6.53 -2.41 7.08
CA ILE A 110 -6.52 -2.79 5.67
C ILE A 110 -7.09 -4.22 5.55
N HIS A 111 -8.09 -4.41 4.70
CA HIS A 111 -8.68 -5.72 4.39
C HIS A 111 -8.25 -6.22 3.01
N THR A 112 -7.97 -5.29 2.10
CA THR A 112 -7.59 -5.58 0.72
C THR A 112 -6.28 -4.89 0.38
N LEU A 113 -5.28 -5.66 -0.06
CA LEU A 113 -3.97 -5.16 -0.44
C LEU A 113 -3.66 -5.53 -1.89
N TYR A 114 -3.29 -4.53 -2.68
CA TYR A 114 -2.89 -4.70 -4.07
C TYR A 114 -1.47 -4.22 -4.28
N LEU A 115 -0.61 -5.12 -4.73
CA LEU A 115 0.79 -4.84 -5.04
C LEU A 115 1.00 -5.03 -6.53
N TRP A 116 1.25 -3.94 -7.24
CA TRP A 116 1.41 -3.95 -8.70
C TRP A 116 2.82 -3.55 -9.09
N ASP A 117 3.51 -4.39 -9.86
CA ASP A 117 4.89 -4.12 -10.30
C ASP A 117 5.82 -3.80 -9.11
N CYS A 118 5.51 -4.40 -7.96
CA CYS A 118 6.27 -4.27 -6.73
C CYS A 118 7.23 -5.44 -6.60
N TYR A 119 8.38 -5.21 -5.98
CA TYR A 119 9.35 -6.28 -5.71
C TYR A 119 9.62 -6.39 -4.21
N LEU A 120 9.70 -7.63 -3.72
CA LEU A 120 10.17 -7.95 -2.38
C LEU A 120 11.66 -8.28 -2.45
N ASN A 121 12.44 -7.61 -1.61
CA ASN A 121 13.86 -7.92 -1.49
C ASN A 121 14.05 -9.12 -0.55
N ALA A 122 14.46 -10.26 -1.10
CA ALA A 122 14.67 -11.51 -0.34
C ALA A 122 16.06 -11.61 0.29
N ARG A 123 16.98 -10.65 0.02
CA ARG A 123 18.36 -10.69 0.53
C ARG A 123 18.43 -10.64 2.05
N ASP A 124 17.51 -9.91 2.67
CA ASP A 124 17.38 -9.89 4.12
C ASP A 124 16.17 -10.76 4.46
N ASP A 125 16.41 -11.97 4.96
CA ASP A 125 15.41 -12.85 5.57
C ASP A 125 14.37 -12.11 6.47
N PRO A 126 14.75 -11.09 7.29
CA PRO A 126 13.76 -10.30 8.03
C PRO A 126 12.78 -9.49 7.16
N ASN A 127 13.04 -9.26 5.87
CA ASN A 127 12.12 -8.54 4.98
C ASN A 127 10.85 -9.36 4.72
N LEU A 128 11.00 -10.66 4.43
CA LEU A 128 9.86 -11.54 4.17
C LEU A 128 9.04 -11.75 5.44
N ASP A 129 9.70 -11.93 6.58
CA ASP A 129 9.00 -12.05 7.86
C ASP A 129 8.25 -10.77 8.23
N LYS A 130 8.83 -9.59 8.01
CA LYS A 130 8.13 -8.32 8.23
C LYS A 130 6.96 -8.12 7.27
N PHE A 131 7.07 -8.60 6.03
CA PHE A 131 5.97 -8.60 5.10
C PHE A 131 4.84 -9.53 5.56
N LYS A 132 5.16 -10.76 6.00
CA LYS A 132 4.19 -11.71 6.57
C LYS A 132 3.53 -11.13 7.83
N GLU A 133 4.30 -10.53 8.72
CA GLU A 133 3.81 -9.84 9.92
C GLU A 133 2.83 -8.72 9.57
N MET A 134 3.15 -7.91 8.56
CA MET A 134 2.24 -6.88 8.05
C MET A 134 0.92 -7.48 7.57
N VAL A 135 0.97 -8.52 6.73
CA VAL A 135 -0.24 -9.22 6.24
C VAL A 135 -1.09 -9.77 7.39
N ILE A 136 -0.46 -10.42 8.39
CA ILE A 136 -1.16 -10.97 9.55
C ILE A 136 -1.75 -9.85 10.43
N SER A 137 -0.99 -8.79 10.70
CA SER A 137 -1.39 -7.70 11.63
C SER A 137 -2.68 -7.00 11.21
N HIS A 138 -2.94 -6.98 9.91
CA HIS A 138 -4.15 -6.42 9.32
C HIS A 138 -5.28 -7.44 9.19
N GLY A 139 -4.96 -8.74 9.13
CA GLY A 139 -5.90 -9.80 8.79
C GLY A 139 -6.39 -9.64 7.36
N ILE A 140 -5.46 -9.44 6.41
CA ILE A 140 -5.75 -9.24 4.99
C ILE A 140 -6.65 -10.37 4.47
N GLN A 141 -7.78 -10.01 3.87
CA GLN A 141 -8.76 -10.93 3.31
C GLN A 141 -8.53 -11.15 1.81
N GLU A 142 -8.09 -10.11 1.11
CA GLU A 142 -7.78 -10.15 -0.31
C GLU A 142 -6.40 -9.57 -0.57
N LEU A 143 -5.58 -10.31 -1.32
CA LEU A 143 -4.27 -9.85 -1.75
C LEU A 143 -4.08 -10.13 -3.24
N GLY A 144 -4.01 -9.07 -4.03
CA GLY A 144 -3.60 -9.15 -5.42
C GLY A 144 -2.14 -8.78 -5.58
N LEU A 145 -1.39 -9.60 -6.30
CA LEU A 145 0.05 -9.42 -6.48
C LEU A 145 0.46 -9.56 -7.93
N ARG A 146 1.21 -8.59 -8.45
CA ARG A 146 2.00 -8.70 -9.67
C ARG A 146 3.45 -8.41 -9.36
N GLY A 147 4.35 -9.27 -9.82
CA GLY A 147 5.78 -9.06 -9.65
C GLY A 147 6.27 -7.83 -10.38
N GLY A 148 7.26 -7.16 -9.80
CA GLY A 148 8.04 -6.13 -10.48
C GLY A 148 8.78 -6.72 -11.68
N MET A 149 8.76 -6.04 -12.83
CA MET A 149 9.77 -6.31 -13.86
C MET A 149 11.12 -5.83 -13.34
N ALA A 150 11.92 -6.74 -12.78
CA ALA A 150 13.27 -6.37 -12.36
C ALA A 150 14.05 -5.85 -13.57
N THR A 151 14.52 -4.61 -13.48
CA THR A 151 15.46 -4.10 -14.48
C THR A 151 16.75 -4.94 -14.39
N PRO A 152 17.42 -5.24 -15.51
CA PRO A 152 18.60 -6.11 -15.53
C PRO A 152 19.71 -5.72 -14.54
N MET A 153 19.79 -4.44 -14.17
CA MET A 153 20.73 -3.92 -13.17
C MET A 153 20.44 -4.36 -11.74
N LEU A 154 19.17 -4.56 -11.36
CA LEU A 154 18.78 -4.99 -10.02
C LEU A 154 19.04 -6.50 -9.80
N VAL A 155 18.91 -7.30 -10.86
CA VAL A 155 19.09 -8.77 -10.84
C VAL A 155 20.55 -9.16 -10.55
N GLN A 156 21.52 -8.33 -10.96
CA GLN A 156 22.94 -8.65 -10.77
C GLN A 156 23.45 -8.49 -9.33
N SER A 157 22.65 -7.87 -8.43
CA SER A 157 23.18 -7.38 -7.15
C SER A 157 22.49 -7.96 -5.91
N SER A 158 21.31 -8.58 -6.01
CA SER A 158 20.58 -9.13 -4.86
C SER A 158 19.52 -10.15 -5.27
N PRO A 159 19.22 -11.19 -4.44
CA PRO A 159 18.07 -12.05 -4.67
C PRO A 159 16.78 -11.26 -4.49
N ILE A 160 15.99 -11.18 -5.56
CA ILE A 160 14.70 -10.48 -5.60
C ILE A 160 13.63 -11.54 -5.82
N VAL A 161 12.49 -11.39 -5.14
CA VAL A 161 11.31 -12.23 -5.41
C VAL A 161 10.68 -11.76 -6.72
N LEU A 162 10.77 -12.58 -7.76
CA LEU A 162 10.18 -12.33 -9.06
C LEU A 162 8.87 -13.11 -9.18
N PHE A 163 7.77 -12.50 -8.72
CA PHE A 163 6.49 -13.21 -8.67
C PHE A 163 5.94 -13.63 -10.04
N ASP A 164 6.37 -12.98 -11.12
CA ASP A 164 5.95 -13.30 -12.48
C ASP A 164 6.89 -14.31 -13.16
N ASP A 165 8.02 -14.66 -12.53
CA ASP A 165 8.94 -15.66 -13.05
C ASP A 165 8.31 -17.06 -12.92
N PRO A 166 8.15 -17.80 -14.05
CA PRO A 166 7.70 -19.19 -14.00
C PRO A 166 8.73 -20.12 -13.34
N GLU A 167 10.00 -19.73 -13.30
CA GLU A 167 11.04 -20.48 -12.61
C GLU A 167 10.94 -20.24 -11.09
N ALA A 168 10.61 -21.31 -10.38
CA ALA A 168 10.53 -21.33 -8.93
C ALA A 168 11.93 -21.12 -8.32
N ASP A 169 12.25 -19.88 -7.93
CA ASP A 169 13.40 -19.65 -7.06
C ASP A 169 13.09 -20.01 -5.58
N GLN A 170 14.15 -20.15 -4.79
CA GLN A 170 14.08 -20.59 -3.38
C GLN A 170 13.31 -19.64 -2.45
N TYR A 171 12.96 -18.44 -2.89
CA TYR A 171 12.24 -17.43 -2.10
C TYR A 171 10.82 -17.21 -2.63
N THR A 172 10.64 -17.20 -3.95
CA THR A 172 9.37 -16.92 -4.63
C THR A 172 8.32 -18.01 -4.38
N THR A 173 8.70 -19.28 -4.39
CA THR A 173 7.73 -20.37 -4.16
C THR A 173 7.24 -20.37 -2.71
N PRO A 174 8.12 -20.37 -1.69
CA PRO A 174 7.67 -20.38 -0.29
C PRO A 174 6.77 -19.21 0.09
N ILE A 175 7.04 -17.99 -0.41
CA ILE A 175 6.18 -16.84 -0.09
C ILE A 175 4.82 -16.94 -0.79
N LYS A 176 4.75 -17.44 -2.03
CA LYS A 176 3.48 -17.66 -2.75
C LYS A 176 2.62 -18.71 -2.05
N GLU A 177 3.23 -19.81 -1.61
CA GLU A 177 2.55 -20.86 -0.84
C GLU A 177 2.03 -20.31 0.49
N TRP A 178 2.90 -19.63 1.25
CA TRP A 178 2.49 -19.00 2.50
C TRP A 178 1.32 -18.02 2.31
N LEU A 179 1.33 -17.21 1.24
CA LEU A 179 0.24 -16.28 0.93
C LEU A 179 -1.08 -17.00 0.60
N ARG A 180 -1.03 -18.12 -0.14
CA ARG A 180 -2.22 -18.95 -0.41
C ARG A 180 -2.81 -19.52 0.87
N ASP A 181 -1.97 -19.92 1.81
CA ASP A 181 -2.40 -20.54 3.06
C ASP A 181 -2.94 -19.52 4.07
N ASN A 182 -2.50 -18.26 4.01
CA ASN A 182 -2.79 -17.24 5.02
C ASN A 182 -3.71 -16.11 4.54
N VAL A 183 -3.94 -15.96 3.24
CA VAL A 183 -4.82 -14.92 2.68
C VAL A 183 -5.97 -15.57 1.89
N PRO A 184 -7.24 -15.44 2.35
CA PRO A 184 -8.39 -16.12 1.76
C PRO A 184 -8.57 -15.91 0.25
N GLN A 185 -8.34 -14.69 -0.24
CA GLN A 185 -8.47 -14.34 -1.65
C GLN A 185 -7.13 -13.86 -2.22
N PHE A 186 -6.10 -14.69 -2.11
CA PHE A 186 -4.83 -14.44 -2.79
C PHE A 186 -4.93 -14.71 -4.30
N LYS A 187 -4.49 -13.76 -5.11
CA LYS A 187 -4.45 -13.90 -6.57
C LYS A 187 -3.23 -13.22 -7.20
N MET A 188 -2.72 -13.85 -8.26
CA MET A 188 -1.74 -13.22 -9.14
C MET A 188 -2.46 -12.33 -10.15
N ILE A 189 -2.01 -11.09 -10.31
CA ILE A 189 -2.60 -10.10 -11.23
C ILE A 189 -1.79 -10.09 -12.52
N LYS A 190 -2.46 -10.21 -13.68
CA LYS A 190 -1.78 -10.27 -14.98
C LYS A 190 -1.73 -8.92 -15.65
N GLU A 191 -2.81 -8.16 -15.55
CA GLU A 191 -2.99 -6.88 -16.23
C GLU A 191 -3.49 -5.81 -15.26
N LEU A 192 -3.20 -4.55 -15.56
CA LEU A 192 -3.51 -3.46 -14.63
C LEU A 192 -5.02 -3.28 -14.50
N ASN A 193 -5.74 -3.62 -15.57
CA ASN A 193 -7.19 -3.63 -15.64
C ASN A 193 -7.83 -4.73 -14.76
N ASP A 194 -7.04 -5.68 -14.26
CA ASP A 194 -7.51 -6.68 -13.30
C ASP A 194 -7.59 -6.13 -11.87
N LEU A 195 -7.05 -4.92 -11.61
CA LEU A 195 -7.17 -4.22 -10.33
C LEU A 195 -8.58 -3.64 -10.17
N PRO A 196 -9.40 -4.10 -9.21
CA PRO A 196 -10.75 -3.55 -9.01
C PRO A 196 -10.65 -2.08 -8.64
N HIS A 197 -11.59 -1.24 -9.08
CA HIS A 197 -11.60 0.21 -8.75
C HIS A 197 -10.31 0.96 -9.15
N TYR A 198 -9.46 0.28 -9.92
CA TYR A 198 -8.23 0.68 -10.59
C TYR A 198 -8.43 1.52 -11.86
N ASN A 199 -8.41 2.86 -11.85
CA ASN A 199 -8.34 3.61 -13.12
C ASN A 199 -7.10 4.49 -13.24
N ARG A 200 -6.12 4.03 -14.03
CA ARG A 200 -4.86 4.75 -14.29
C ARG A 200 -5.07 6.12 -14.94
N GLN A 201 -6.15 6.32 -15.68
CA GLN A 201 -6.39 7.57 -16.41
C GLN A 201 -6.88 8.71 -15.50
N GLU A 202 -7.31 8.40 -14.28
CA GLU A 202 -7.97 9.35 -13.39
C GLU A 202 -6.98 9.92 -12.37
N LYS A 203 -6.53 11.14 -12.66
CA LYS A 203 -5.43 11.81 -11.95
C LYS A 203 -5.80 12.29 -10.55
N PHE A 204 -7.09 12.41 -10.21
CA PHE A 204 -7.55 12.93 -8.91
C PHE A 204 -8.90 12.33 -8.50
N TRP A 205 -9.10 12.24 -7.18
CA TRP A 205 -10.33 11.99 -6.41
C TRP A 205 -11.54 11.48 -7.19
N GLN A 206 -11.99 10.27 -6.84
CA GLN A 206 -13.24 9.72 -7.33
C GLN A 206 -14.19 9.34 -6.21
N LEU A 207 -15.46 9.62 -6.45
CA LEU A 207 -16.60 9.06 -5.73
C LEU A 207 -17.13 7.94 -6.60
N TRP A 208 -17.01 6.70 -6.12
CA TRP A 208 -17.59 5.51 -6.74
C TRP A 208 -18.90 5.13 -6.07
#